data_AF-A0A956EY13-F1
#
_entry.id   AF-A0A956EY13-F1
#
_cell.length_a   1.000
_cell.length_b   1.000
_cell.length_c   1.000
_cell.angle_alpha   90.00
_cell.angle_beta   90.00
_cell.angle_gamma   90.00
#
_symmetry.space_group_name_H-M   'P 1'
#
loop_
_entity.id
_entity.type
_entity.pdbx_description
1 polymer ?
#
loop_
_entity_poly.entity_id
_entity_poly.type
_entity_poly.pdbx_seq_one_letter_code
_entity_poly.pdbx_strand_id
1 'polypeptide(L)'
;PVWRPLEGKRGSVLEAIGSRANLEMAHYVYEFLSHTAEQLWRLHKERQGSRGNRDRRAFVAGVMNGFRQKLESERKQATQQGLVWVGDPELSKFFKRRHPRVRWTRHSGSSHNPAHRAGKEQGQRIVLHRGISRGPKGGGPKLLKS
;
A
#
# COMPACT_ATOMS: atom_id res chain seq x y z
N PRO A 1 -19.65 6.27 9.65
CA PRO A 1 -20.40 6.39 8.37
C PRO A 1 -20.60 7.85 7.98
N VAL A 2 -20.32 8.18 6.72
CA VAL A 2 -20.55 9.49 6.11
C VAL A 2 -21.80 9.45 5.24
N TRP A 3 -22.40 10.60 4.94
CA TRP A 3 -23.47 10.70 3.97
C TRP A 3 -22.89 10.59 2.55
N ARG A 4 -23.44 9.69 1.72
CA ARG A 4 -23.02 9.51 0.31
C ARG A 4 -24.07 10.19 -0.57
N PRO A 5 -23.85 11.45 -0.99
CA PRO A 5 -24.88 12.26 -1.65
C PRO A 5 -25.37 11.65 -2.97
N LEU A 6 -24.46 11.06 -3.76
CA LEU A 6 -24.80 10.40 -5.02
C LEU A 6 -25.65 9.14 -4.86
N GLU A 7 -25.71 8.56 -3.65
CA GLU A 7 -26.48 7.35 -3.37
C GLU A 7 -27.65 7.58 -2.40
N GLY A 8 -27.83 8.81 -1.92
CA GLY A 8 -28.90 9.16 -0.98
C GLY A 8 -28.89 8.35 0.32
N LYS A 9 -27.73 7.84 0.76
CA LYS A 9 -27.66 6.97 1.96
C LYS A 9 -26.37 7.16 2.77
N ARG A 10 -26.42 6.74 4.04
CA ARG A 10 -25.23 6.61 4.89
C ARG A 10 -24.38 5.42 4.47
N GLY A 11 -23.07 5.59 4.45
CA GLY A 11 -22.14 4.52 4.10
C GLY A 11 -20.70 4.80 4.51
N SER A 12 -19.79 3.96 4.03
CA SER A 12 -18.35 4.14 4.17
C SER A 12 -17.77 4.58 2.82
N VAL A 13 -16.79 5.48 2.88
CA VAL A 13 -16.04 5.95 1.72
C VAL A 13 -14.56 5.76 2.01
N LEU A 14 -13.81 5.33 1.02
CA LEU A 14 -12.35 5.27 1.08
C LEU A 14 -11.80 6.63 0.63
N GLU A 15 -11.09 7.32 1.51
CA GLU A 15 -10.40 8.58 1.19
C GLU A 15 -8.88 8.37 1.32
N ALA A 16 -8.12 8.83 0.31
CA ALA A 16 -6.67 8.93 0.36
C ALA A 16 -6.28 10.41 0.36
N ILE A 17 -5.42 10.82 1.29
CA ILE A 17 -5.07 12.23 1.50
C ILE A 17 -3.55 12.37 1.49
N GLY A 18 -3.05 13.29 0.68
CA GLY A 18 -1.62 13.54 0.53
C GLY A 18 -1.35 14.67 -0.47
N SER A 19 -0.07 15.02 -0.65
CA SER A 19 0.36 15.86 -1.76
C SER A 19 0.03 15.20 -3.09
N ARG A 20 -0.04 15.99 -4.18
CA ARG A 20 -0.30 15.47 -5.52
C ARG A 20 0.65 14.32 -5.89
N ALA A 21 1.96 14.52 -5.66
CA ALA A 21 2.98 13.50 -5.94
C ALA A 21 2.80 12.23 -5.11
N ASN A 22 2.42 12.33 -3.83
CA ASN A 22 2.15 11.17 -2.98
C ASN A 22 0.91 10.40 -3.45
N LEU A 23 -0.14 11.11 -3.89
CA LEU A 23 -1.36 10.48 -4.41
C LEU A 23 -1.12 9.80 -5.76
N GLU A 24 -0.34 10.43 -6.65
CA GLU A 24 0.07 9.81 -7.93
C GLU A 24 0.89 8.54 -7.70
N MET A 25 1.83 8.58 -6.74
CA MET A 25 2.61 7.42 -6.35
C MET A 25 1.74 6.32 -5.71
N ALA A 26 0.81 6.70 -4.82
CA ALA A 26 -0.11 5.76 -4.21
C ALA A 26 -1.01 5.08 -5.26
N HIS A 27 -1.49 5.84 -6.25
CA HIS A 27 -2.27 5.32 -7.37
C HIS A 27 -1.43 4.32 -8.20
N TYR A 28 -0.20 4.69 -8.57
CA TYR A 28 0.71 3.79 -9.28
C TYR A 28 0.95 2.47 -8.52
N VAL A 29 1.25 2.56 -7.21
CA VAL A 29 1.48 1.39 -6.36
C VAL A 29 0.22 0.54 -6.24
N TYR A 30 -0.95 1.17 -6.11
CA TYR A 30 -2.24 0.48 -6.05
C TYR A 30 -2.51 -0.33 -7.32
N GLU A 31 -2.36 0.28 -8.50
CA GLU A 31 -2.55 -0.37 -9.79
C GLU A 31 -1.58 -1.55 -9.97
N PHE A 32 -0.29 -1.31 -9.71
CA PHE A 32 0.75 -2.33 -9.81
C PHE A 32 0.47 -3.53 -8.90
N LEU A 33 0.18 -3.29 -7.61
CA LEU A 33 -0.06 -4.37 -6.65
C LEU A 33 -1.36 -5.11 -6.95
N SER A 34 -2.40 -4.41 -7.40
CA SER A 34 -3.67 -5.02 -7.78
C SER A 34 -3.47 -5.97 -8.96
N HIS A 35 -2.83 -5.53 -10.04
CA HIS A 35 -2.54 -6.38 -11.20
C HIS A 35 -1.62 -7.55 -10.85
N THR A 36 -0.57 -7.30 -10.08
CA THR A 36 0.39 -8.33 -9.66
C THR A 36 -0.29 -9.39 -8.80
N ALA A 37 -1.12 -9.00 -7.82
CA ALA A 37 -1.80 -9.95 -6.96
C ALA A 37 -2.79 -10.84 -7.74
N GLU A 38 -3.49 -10.29 -8.73
CA GLU A 38 -4.36 -11.07 -9.61
C GLU A 38 -3.59 -12.05 -10.49
N GLN A 39 -2.43 -11.65 -11.03
CA GLN A 39 -1.55 -12.55 -11.79
C GLN A 39 -1.04 -13.70 -10.91
N LEU A 40 -0.54 -13.38 -9.71
CA LEU A 40 -0.05 -14.39 -8.76
C LEU A 40 -1.17 -15.35 -8.34
N TRP A 41 -2.40 -14.86 -8.19
CA TRP A 41 -3.57 -15.72 -7.91
C TRP A 41 -3.83 -16.70 -9.05
N ARG A 42 -3.82 -16.24 -10.32
CA ARG A 42 -4.03 -17.12 -11.47
C ARG A 42 -3.00 -18.25 -11.52
N LEU A 43 -1.71 -17.91 -11.38
CA LEU A 43 -0.62 -18.89 -11.35
C LEU A 43 -0.74 -19.86 -10.18
N HIS A 44 -1.10 -19.36 -8.99
CA HIS A 44 -1.30 -20.21 -7.81
C HIS A 44 -2.48 -21.19 -8.00
N LYS A 45 -3.59 -20.69 -8.54
CA LYS A 45 -4.79 -21.48 -8.82
C LYS A 45 -4.51 -22.60 -9.83
N GLU A 46 -3.77 -22.29 -10.90
CA GLU A 46 -3.33 -23.27 -11.90
C GLU A 46 -2.47 -24.38 -11.27
N ARG A 47 -1.49 -24.02 -10.43
CA ARG A 47 -0.63 -24.98 -9.73
C ARG A 47 -1.37 -25.89 -8.76
N GLN A 48 -2.46 -25.42 -8.16
CA GLN A 48 -3.28 -26.21 -7.24
C GLN A 48 -4.40 -27.00 -7.93
N GLY A 49 -4.55 -26.87 -9.26
CA GLY A 49 -5.65 -27.51 -9.99
C GLY A 49 -7.05 -27.03 -9.57
N SER A 50 -7.15 -25.87 -8.89
CA SER A 50 -8.41 -25.37 -8.38
C SER A 50 -9.17 -24.60 -9.45
N ARG A 51 -10.48 -24.85 -9.58
CA ARG A 51 -11.35 -24.14 -10.54
C ARG A 51 -12.06 -22.93 -9.92
N GLY A 52 -12.10 -22.84 -8.59
CA GLY A 52 -12.87 -21.83 -7.85
C GLY A 52 -12.05 -20.62 -7.38
N ASN A 53 -12.75 -19.55 -7.01
CA ASN A 53 -12.15 -18.32 -6.44
C ASN A 53 -12.37 -18.18 -4.92
N ARG A 54 -12.74 -19.26 -4.23
CA ARG A 54 -13.05 -19.25 -2.79
C ARG A 54 -11.93 -18.61 -1.97
N ASP A 55 -10.69 -19.00 -2.25
CA ASP A 55 -9.52 -18.54 -1.51
C ASP A 55 -8.85 -17.28 -2.09
N ARG A 56 -9.37 -16.73 -3.19
CA ARG A 56 -8.78 -15.58 -3.88
C ARG A 56 -8.60 -14.38 -2.95
N ARG A 57 -9.64 -14.05 -2.16
CA ARG A 57 -9.59 -12.91 -1.24
C ARG A 57 -8.52 -13.10 -0.16
N ALA A 58 -8.41 -14.30 0.39
CA ALA A 58 -7.41 -14.63 1.40
C ALA A 58 -6.00 -14.57 0.81
N PHE A 59 -5.81 -15.10 -0.41
CA PHE A 59 -4.55 -15.04 -1.14
C PHE A 59 -4.11 -13.60 -1.42
N VAL A 60 -4.98 -12.78 -2.01
CA VAL A 60 -4.67 -11.36 -2.31
C VAL A 60 -4.35 -10.58 -1.04
N ALA A 61 -5.11 -10.79 0.04
CA ALA A 61 -4.79 -10.19 1.35
C ALA A 61 -3.42 -10.64 1.86
N GLY A 62 -3.07 -11.91 1.66
CA GLY A 62 -1.73 -12.46 1.91
C GLY A 62 -0.65 -11.71 1.14
N VAL A 63 -0.81 -11.56 -0.18
CA VAL A 63 0.15 -10.83 -1.05
C VAL A 63 0.41 -9.43 -0.52
N MET A 64 -0.65 -8.67 -0.21
CA MET A 64 -0.52 -7.31 0.34
C MET A 64 0.19 -7.31 1.70
N ASN A 65 -0.10 -8.30 2.57
CA ASN A 65 0.55 -8.43 3.87
C ASN A 65 2.05 -8.75 3.75
N GLY A 66 2.41 -9.65 2.83
CA GLY A 66 3.79 -10.03 2.56
C GLY A 66 4.60 -8.85 2.03
N PHE A 67 4.05 -8.11 1.07
CA PHE A 67 4.68 -6.91 0.53
C PHE A 67 4.87 -5.83 1.61
N ARG A 68 3.86 -5.59 2.45
CA ARG A 68 3.98 -4.66 3.59
C ARG A 68 5.11 -5.07 4.54
N GLN A 69 5.24 -6.35 4.88
CA GLN A 69 6.31 -6.83 5.76
C GLN A 69 7.70 -6.65 5.14
N LYS A 70 7.83 -6.85 3.83
CA LYS A 70 9.07 -6.55 3.10
C LYS A 70 9.44 -5.07 3.27
N LEU A 71 8.51 -4.15 2.98
CA LEU A 71 8.74 -2.71 3.12
C LEU A 71 9.09 -2.30 4.55
N GLU A 72 8.44 -2.91 5.55
CA GLU A 72 8.73 -2.66 6.97
C GLU A 72 10.15 -3.13 7.34
N SER A 73 10.61 -4.26 6.79
CA SER A 73 11.97 -4.78 6.98
C SER A 73 13.01 -3.88 6.32
N GLU A 74 12.80 -3.53 5.05
CA GLU A 74 13.68 -2.63 4.28
C GLU A 74 13.78 -1.24 4.95
N ARG A 75 12.66 -0.71 5.47
CA ARG A 75 12.67 0.55 6.22
C ARG A 75 13.55 0.46 7.47
N LYS A 76 13.47 -0.63 8.23
CA LYS A 76 14.32 -0.82 9.43
C LYS A 76 15.81 -0.85 9.04
N GLN A 77 16.15 -1.53 7.95
CA GLN A 77 17.52 -1.58 7.43
C GLN A 77 17.99 -0.19 6.96
N ALA A 78 17.16 0.54 6.24
CA ALA A 78 17.48 1.89 5.78
C ALA A 78 17.72 2.87 6.95
N THR A 79 16.91 2.78 8.00
CA THR A 79 17.11 3.56 9.23
C THR A 79 18.42 3.20 9.94
N GLN A 80 18.79 1.92 10.00
CA GLN A 80 20.10 1.50 10.53
C GLN A 80 21.27 2.05 9.70
N GLN A 81 21.07 2.27 8.41
CA GLN A 81 22.04 2.84 7.48
C GLN A 81 22.02 4.38 7.44
N GLY A 82 21.27 5.04 8.33
CA GLY A 82 21.21 6.50 8.44
C GLY A 82 20.17 7.19 7.55
N LEU A 83 19.36 6.44 6.80
CA LEU A 83 18.24 7.01 6.04
C LEU A 83 17.01 7.17 6.95
N VAL A 84 16.73 8.41 7.35
CA VAL A 84 15.57 8.75 8.17
C VAL A 84 14.45 9.31 7.28
N TRP A 85 13.27 8.69 7.36
CA TRP A 85 12.08 9.23 6.72
C TRP A 85 11.58 10.45 7.50
N VAL A 86 11.71 11.64 6.88
CA VAL A 86 11.06 12.85 7.37
C VAL A 86 9.64 12.83 6.82
N GLY A 87 8.65 12.59 7.69
CA GLY A 87 7.24 12.63 7.31
C GLY A 87 6.78 14.03 6.87
N ASP A 88 5.48 14.21 6.68
CA ASP A 88 4.87 15.51 6.35
C ASP A 88 4.02 16.01 7.55
N PRO A 89 4.57 16.92 8.38
CA PRO A 89 3.84 17.48 9.52
C PRO A 89 2.58 18.26 9.13
N GLU A 90 2.59 18.92 7.96
CA GLU A 90 1.46 19.69 7.46
C GLU A 90 0.31 18.78 7.02
N LEU A 91 0.63 17.63 6.42
CA LEU A 91 -0.36 16.58 6.14
C LEU A 91 -1.07 16.12 7.42
N SER A 92 -0.33 15.95 8.53
CA SER A 92 -0.91 15.52 9.80
C SER A 92 -1.85 16.56 10.40
N LYS A 93 -1.49 17.85 10.33
CA LYS A 93 -2.36 18.96 10.76
C LYS A 93 -3.61 19.06 9.90
N PHE A 94 -3.44 18.98 8.58
CA PHE A 94 -4.54 18.97 7.62
C PHE A 94 -5.53 17.83 7.89
N PHE A 95 -5.01 16.61 8.07
CA PHE A 95 -5.82 15.42 8.34
C PHE A 95 -6.65 15.56 9.62
N LYS A 96 -6.04 16.01 10.72
CA LYS A 96 -6.74 16.21 12.01
C LYS A 96 -7.83 17.29 11.91
N ARG A 97 -7.57 18.37 11.17
CA ARG A 97 -8.56 19.44 10.94
C ARG A 97 -9.76 18.94 10.14
N ARG A 98 -9.53 18.13 9.10
CA ARG A 98 -10.60 17.56 8.26
C ARG A 98 -11.39 16.46 8.99
N HIS A 99 -10.73 15.65 9.80
CA HIS A 99 -11.33 14.51 10.48
C HIS A 99 -11.09 14.54 12.01
N PRO A 100 -11.72 15.48 12.74
CA PRO A 100 -11.44 15.68 14.17
C PRO A 100 -11.88 14.50 15.07
N ARG A 101 -12.76 13.62 14.58
CA ARG A 101 -13.33 12.48 15.33
C ARG A 101 -12.85 11.12 14.80
N VAL A 102 -11.64 11.05 14.23
CA VAL A 102 -11.12 9.80 13.66
C VAL A 102 -10.94 8.74 14.75
N ARG A 103 -11.28 7.49 14.43
CA ARG A 103 -11.00 6.32 15.27
C ARG A 103 -10.22 5.31 14.45
N TRP A 104 -9.15 4.76 15.04
CA TRP A 104 -8.36 3.73 14.40
C TRP A 104 -8.95 2.36 14.73
N THR A 105 -9.36 1.62 13.70
CA THR A 105 -9.73 0.22 13.83
C THR A 105 -8.61 -0.65 13.29
N ARG A 106 -8.39 -1.79 13.93
CA ARG A 106 -7.50 -2.84 13.45
C ARG A 106 -8.30 -4.13 13.36
N HIS A 107 -8.14 -4.85 12.26
CA HIS A 107 -8.69 -6.18 12.09
C HIS A 107 -7.54 -7.17 12.08
N SER A 108 -7.62 -8.20 12.93
CA SER A 108 -6.73 -9.35 12.85
C SER A 108 -7.17 -10.22 11.66
N GLY A 109 -6.25 -10.50 10.74
CA GLY A 109 -6.49 -11.49 9.69
C GLY A 109 -6.60 -12.90 10.28
N SER A 110 -7.34 -13.78 9.61
CA SER A 110 -7.36 -15.20 9.96
C SER A 110 -5.99 -15.82 9.68
N SER A 111 -5.28 -16.25 10.74
CA SER A 111 -3.90 -16.78 10.64
C SER A 111 -3.82 -18.19 10.02
N HIS A 112 -4.96 -18.89 9.92
CA HIS A 112 -5.00 -20.31 9.56
C HIS A 112 -5.35 -20.60 8.09
N ASN A 113 -5.44 -19.61 7.21
CA ASN A 113 -5.73 -19.86 5.78
C ASN A 113 -4.43 -20.17 4.98
N PRO A 114 -4.29 -21.36 4.36
CA PRO A 114 -3.10 -21.71 3.56
C PRO A 114 -2.87 -20.80 2.35
N ALA A 115 -3.93 -20.39 1.65
CA ALA A 115 -3.83 -19.49 0.51
C ALA A 115 -3.34 -18.10 0.92
N HIS A 116 -3.74 -17.61 2.10
CA HIS A 116 -3.18 -16.38 2.67
C HIS A 116 -1.67 -16.52 2.92
N ARG A 117 -1.21 -17.67 3.44
CA ARG A 117 0.21 -17.94 3.67
C ARG A 117 1.00 -17.97 2.34
N ALA A 118 0.49 -18.67 1.34
CA ALA A 118 1.08 -18.73 0.00
C ALA A 118 1.11 -17.35 -0.68
N GLY A 119 0.04 -16.56 -0.55
CA GLY A 119 0.00 -15.18 -1.02
C GLY A 119 1.04 -14.32 -0.32
N LYS A 120 1.18 -14.45 1.00
CA LYS A 120 2.17 -13.73 1.80
C LYS A 120 3.60 -14.00 1.35
N GLU A 121 3.97 -15.25 1.15
CA GLU A 121 5.31 -15.62 0.66
C GLU A 121 5.60 -15.02 -0.73
N GLN A 122 4.63 -15.04 -1.64
CA GLN A 122 4.78 -14.43 -2.96
C GLN A 122 4.85 -12.89 -2.87
N GLY A 123 4.06 -12.26 -2.00
CA GLY A 123 4.09 -10.83 -1.75
C GLY A 123 5.44 -10.32 -1.25
N GLN A 124 6.14 -11.11 -0.44
CA GLN A 124 7.51 -10.79 0.03
C GLN A 124 8.55 -10.80 -1.09
N ARG A 125 8.25 -11.38 -2.26
CA ARG A 125 9.16 -11.42 -3.42
C ARG A 125 8.88 -10.33 -4.44
N ILE A 126 7.78 -9.59 -4.29
CA ILE A 126 7.43 -8.49 -5.21
C ILE A 126 8.51 -7.42 -5.17
N VAL A 127 8.96 -7.01 -6.35
CA VAL A 127 9.86 -5.88 -6.53
C VAL A 127 9.08 -4.76 -7.20
N LEU A 128 9.01 -3.61 -6.53
CA LEU A 128 8.40 -2.40 -7.07
C LEU A 128 9.48 -1.59 -7.78
N HIS A 129 9.47 -1.59 -9.10
CA HIS A 129 10.26 -0.65 -9.88
C HIS A 129 9.48 0.66 -9.97
N ARG A 130 10.08 1.82 -9.66
CA ARG A 130 9.45 3.08 -10.06
C ARG A 130 9.47 3.14 -11.58
N GLY A 131 8.29 3.21 -12.20
CA GLY A 131 8.18 3.64 -13.59
C GLY A 131 8.92 4.96 -13.79
N ILE A 132 9.55 5.14 -14.94
CA ILE A 132 10.35 6.31 -15.32
C ILE A 132 9.40 7.50 -15.51
N SER A 133 8.91 8.09 -14.42
CA SER A 133 8.23 9.37 -14.49
C SER A 133 9.30 10.45 -14.72
N ARG A 134 9.30 11.07 -15.90
CA ARG A 134 10.02 12.32 -16.15
C ARG A 134 9.41 13.41 -15.25
N GLY A 135 9.97 13.58 -14.06
CA GLY A 135 9.69 14.66 -13.11
C GLY A 135 11.01 15.09 -12.43
N PRO A 136 11.17 16.38 -12.09
CA PRO A 136 12.47 17.05 -12.11
C PRO A 136 13.45 16.43 -11.13
N LYS A 137 14.70 16.26 -11.58
CA LYS A 137 15.83 15.93 -10.72
C LYS A 137 15.87 16.98 -9.61
N GLY A 138 15.56 16.57 -8.38
CA GLY A 138 15.79 17.39 -7.20
C GLY A 138 17.28 17.66 -7.09
N GLY A 139 17.71 18.80 -7.61
CA GLY A 139 19.02 19.35 -7.33
C GLY A 139 19.09 19.62 -5.84
N GLY A 140 19.93 18.87 -5.14
CA GLY A 140 20.34 19.24 -3.79
C GLY A 140 20.96 20.65 -3.82
N PRO A 141 20.80 21.45 -2.76
CA PRO A 141 21.39 22.78 -2.71
C PRO A 141 22.90 22.68 -2.88
N LYS A 142 23.42 23.30 -3.95
CA LYS A 142 24.85 23.59 -4.07
C LYS A 142 25.18 24.66 -3.03
N LEU A 143 25.89 24.27 -1.98
CA LEU A 143 26.57 25.22 -1.11
C LEU A 143 27.67 25.90 -1.92
N LEU A 144 27.47 27.19 -2.21
CA LEU A 144 28.52 28.08 -2.65
C LEU A 144 29.49 28.26 -1.47
N LYS A 145 30.77 27.95 -1.69
CA LYS A 145 31.84 28.34 -0.77
C LYS A 145 32.11 29.83 -1.01
N SER A 146 31.90 30.63 0.02
CA SER A 146 32.46 31.99 0.14
C SER A 146 33.94 31.90 0.45
#